data_AF-A0A6N9YP65-F1
#
_entry.id   AF-A0A6N9YP65-F1
#
_cell.length_a   1.000
_cell.length_b   1.000
_cell.length_c   1.000
_cell.angle_alpha   90.00
_cell.angle_beta   90.00
_cell.angle_gamma   90.00
#
_symmetry.space_group_name_H-M   'P 1'
#
loop_
_entity.id
_entity.type
_entity.pdbx_description
1 polymer ?
#
loop_
_entity_poly.entity_id
_entity_poly.type
_entity_poly.pdbx_seq_one_letter_code
_entity_poly.pdbx_strand_id
1 'polypeptide(L)'
;MPTYTYRCQPCQDFDVITAMSRRTDHWECPRCGQPARRIITAPRLQTTPTTARRIADAAAASAEAPRVMRRDGERHAPPLRDPRHAALPRW
;
A
#
# COMPACT_ATOMS: atom_id res chain seq x y z
N MET A 1 -20.25 -2.48 -2.91
CA MET A 1 -21.54 -1.91 -2.45
C MET A 1 -21.21 -0.80 -1.45
N PRO A 2 -21.78 0.41 -1.57
CA PRO A 2 -21.38 1.54 -0.73
C PRO A 2 -21.94 1.44 0.69
N THR A 3 -21.18 2.00 1.65
CA THR A 3 -21.54 2.06 3.07
C THR A 3 -21.90 3.48 3.45
N TYR A 4 -22.99 3.63 4.22
CA TYR A 4 -23.50 4.91 4.70
C TYR A 4 -23.61 4.87 6.23
N THR A 5 -23.17 5.95 6.89
CA THR A 5 -23.27 6.07 8.36
C THR A 5 -24.48 6.94 8.73
N TYR A 6 -25.27 6.47 9.70
CA TYR A 6 -26.43 7.16 10.25
C TYR A 6 -26.22 7.43 11.74
N ARG A 7 -26.65 8.60 12.21
CA ARG A 7 -26.58 9.01 13.62
C ARG A 7 -27.94 8.95 14.28
N CYS A 8 -28.04 8.12 15.31
CA CYS A 8 -29.19 8.08 16.20
C CYS A 8 -28.86 8.83 17.50
N GLN A 9 -29.59 9.90 17.81
CA GLN A 9 -29.35 10.70 19.03
C GLN A 9 -29.40 9.89 20.34
N PRO A 10 -30.38 9.00 20.58
CA PRO A 10 -30.47 8.27 21.85
C PRO A 10 -29.55 7.02 21.95
N CYS A 11 -28.91 6.58 20.85
CA CYS A 11 -28.21 5.30 20.83
C CYS A 11 -26.72 5.45 20.50
N GLN A 12 -26.41 5.51 19.20
CA GLN A 12 -25.07 5.71 18.64
C GLN A 12 -25.16 5.74 17.10
N ASP A 13 -24.02 5.98 16.45
CA ASP A 13 -23.89 5.88 15.01
C ASP A 13 -23.85 4.40 14.55
N PHE A 14 -24.38 4.12 13.37
CA PHE A 14 -24.33 2.79 12.75
C PHE A 14 -24.16 2.86 11.23
N ASP A 15 -23.60 1.80 10.66
CA ASP A 15 -23.29 1.68 9.24
C ASP A 15 -24.32 0.80 8.52
N VAL A 16 -24.79 1.24 7.34
CA VAL A 16 -25.71 0.51 6.47
C VAL A 16 -25.08 0.36 5.09
N ILE A 17 -25.02 -0.87 4.57
CA ILE A 17 -24.53 -1.17 3.23
C ILE A 17 -25.75 -1.33 2.31
N THR A 18 -25.92 -0.40 1.36
CA THR A 18 -27.07 -0.43 0.44
C THR A 18 -26.67 0.11 -0.94
N ALA A 19 -27.47 -0.18 -1.97
CA ALA A 19 -27.26 0.36 -3.30
C ALA A 19 -27.38 1.89 -3.29
N MET A 20 -26.61 2.58 -4.14
CA MET A 20 -26.67 4.04 -4.28
C MET A 20 -28.07 4.55 -4.63
N SER A 21 -28.88 3.76 -5.35
CA SER A 21 -30.26 4.08 -5.73
C SER A 21 -31.27 3.93 -4.59
N ARG A 22 -30.92 3.20 -3.52
CA ARG A 22 -31.80 2.92 -2.38
C ARG A 22 -31.37 3.67 -1.11
N ARG A 23 -30.47 4.65 -1.25
CA ARG A 23 -30.05 5.50 -0.12
C ARG A 23 -31.18 6.45 0.27
N THR A 24 -31.34 6.69 1.57
CA THR A 24 -32.32 7.63 2.13
C THR A 24 -31.63 8.60 3.09
N ASP A 25 -32.28 9.73 3.40
CA ASP A 25 -31.75 10.68 4.39
C ASP A 25 -31.93 10.20 5.83
N HIS A 26 -32.91 9.32 6.05
CA HIS A 26 -33.22 8.72 7.34
C HIS A 26 -33.27 7.19 7.25
N TRP A 27 -32.86 6.53 8.32
CA TRP A 27 -32.93 5.08 8.49
C TRP A 27 -33.46 4.75 9.89
N GLU A 28 -34.23 3.68 10.03
CA GLU A 28 -34.72 3.25 11.34
C GLU A 28 -33.58 2.68 12.18
N CYS A 29 -33.40 3.20 13.39
CA CYS A 29 -32.35 2.71 14.28
C CYS A 29 -32.64 1.25 14.69
N PRO A 30 -31.72 0.30 14.45
CA PRO A 30 -31.96 -1.11 14.79
C PRO A 30 -32.05 -1.38 16.30
N ARG A 31 -31.72 -0.40 17.14
CA ARG A 31 -31.77 -0.51 18.61
C ARG A 31 -33.06 0.05 19.22
N CYS A 32 -33.59 1.15 18.69
CA CYS A 32 -34.71 1.87 19.30
C CYS A 32 -35.85 2.23 18.33
N GLY A 33 -35.73 1.92 17.05
CA GLY A 33 -36.73 2.20 16.01
C GLY A 33 -36.88 3.68 15.64
N GLN A 34 -36.19 4.61 16.31
CA GLN A 34 -36.26 6.04 16.00
C GLN A 34 -35.57 6.37 14.67
N PRO A 35 -36.00 7.44 13.96
CA PRO A 35 -35.35 7.87 12.73
C PRO A 35 -33.95 8.41 13.02
N ALA A 36 -32.94 7.76 12.44
CA ALA A 36 -31.54 8.20 12.46
C ALA A 36 -31.21 8.95 11.16
N ARG A 37 -30.53 10.10 11.26
CA ARG A 37 -30.18 10.92 10.10
C ARG A 37 -28.83 10.50 9.52
N ARG A 38 -28.72 10.50 8.20
CA ARG A 38 -27.44 10.25 7.51
C ARG A 38 -26.42 11.35 7.86
N ILE A 39 -25.20 10.95 8.15
CA ILE A 39 -24.08 11.85 8.38
C ILE A 39 -22.95 11.60 7.38
N ILE A 40 -22.17 12.63 7.10
CA ILE A 40 -20.92 12.51 6.35
C ILE A 40 -19.80 12.47 7.39
N THR A 41 -19.23 11.30 7.59
CA THR A 41 -18.07 11.09 8.46
C THR A 41 -16.78 11.18 7.66
N ALA A 42 -15.64 11.25 8.35
CA ALA A 42 -14.35 11.12 7.67
C ALA A 42 -14.33 9.80 6.88
N PRO A 43 -13.99 9.82 5.58
CA PRO A 43 -13.88 8.60 4.81
C PRO A 43 -12.84 7.70 5.49
N ARG A 44 -13.09 6.38 5.52
CA ARG A 44 -12.08 5.42 5.97
C ARG A 44 -10.95 5.39 4.94
N LEU A 45 -9.96 6.26 5.13
CA LEU A 45 -8.75 6.30 4.33
C LEU A 45 -7.89 5.10 4.72
N GLN A 46 -7.82 4.11 3.83
CA GLN A 46 -6.78 3.10 3.89
C GLN A 46 -5.47 3.78 3.46
N THR A 47 -4.59 4.06 4.42
CA THR A 47 -3.30 4.68 4.11
C THR A 47 -2.33 3.61 3.64
N THR A 48 -1.54 3.94 2.62
CA THR A 48 -0.42 3.07 2.22
C THR A 48 0.63 3.08 3.33
N PRO A 49 1.09 1.92 3.83
CA PRO A 49 2.17 1.86 4.81
C PRO A 49 3.39 2.63 4.32
N THR A 50 4.07 3.33 5.23
CA THR A 50 5.24 4.15 4.89
C THR A 50 6.33 3.35 4.17
N THR A 51 6.52 2.09 4.53
CA THR A 51 7.46 1.17 3.87
C THR A 51 7.09 0.92 2.41
N ALA A 52 5.83 0.62 2.13
CA ALA A 52 5.37 0.37 0.76
C ALA A 52 5.49 1.64 -0.10
N ARG A 53 5.18 2.81 0.48
CA ARG A 53 5.36 4.10 -0.19
C ARG A 53 6.83 4.37 -0.53
N ARG A 54 7.75 4.15 0.40
CA ARG A 54 9.20 4.32 0.18
C ARG A 54 9.74 3.42 -0.92
N ILE A 55 9.26 2.17 -1.01
CA ILE A 55 9.66 1.24 -2.07
C ILE A 55 9.19 1.76 -3.43
N ALA A 56 7.93 2.20 -3.53
CA ALA A 56 7.40 2.78 -4.76
C ALA A 56 8.17 4.04 -5.19
N ASP A 57 8.45 4.94 -4.25
CA ASP A 57 9.21 6.17 -4.50
C ASP A 57 10.65 5.85 -4.97
N ALA A 58 11.31 4.88 -4.34
CA ALA A 58 12.66 4.45 -4.73
C ALA A 58 12.69 3.80 -6.12
N ALA A 59 11.67 3.01 -6.46
CA ALA A 59 11.52 2.40 -7.78
C ALA A 59 11.30 3.48 -8.85
N ALA A 60 10.42 4.45 -8.59
CA ALA A 60 10.18 5.58 -9.49
C ALA A 60 11.45 6.42 -9.71
N ALA A 61 12.18 6.73 -8.63
CA ALA A 61 13.44 7.45 -8.72
C ALA A 61 14.52 6.69 -9.51
N SER A 62 14.58 5.37 -9.37
CA SER A 62 15.53 4.54 -10.13
C SER A 62 15.18 4.42 -11.62
N ALA A 63 13.90 4.52 -11.97
CA ALA A 63 13.44 4.49 -13.35
C ALA A 63 13.75 5.80 -14.09
N GLU A 64 13.56 6.94 -13.43
CA GLU A 64 13.79 8.27 -14.02
C GLU A 64 15.28 8.65 -14.06
N ALA A 65 16.00 8.42 -12.95
CA ALA A 65 17.40 8.80 -12.80
C ALA A 65 18.16 7.73 -12.01
N PRO A 66 18.53 6.60 -12.66
CA PRO A 66 19.24 5.51 -11.99
C PRO A 66 20.58 6.01 -11.44
N ARG A 67 20.77 5.87 -10.13
CA ARG A 67 22.08 6.09 -9.51
C ARG A 67 23.00 4.94 -9.90
N VAL A 68 23.98 5.21 -10.75
CA VAL A 68 25.04 4.27 -11.09
C VAL A 68 25.97 4.14 -9.89
N MET A 69 25.70 3.17 -9.02
CA MET A 69 26.58 2.82 -7.92
C MET A 69 27.63 1.83 -8.43
N ARG A 70 28.91 2.14 -8.21
CA ARG A 70 29.97 1.13 -8.37
C ARG A 70 29.95 0.23 -7.15
N ARG A 71 30.06 -1.07 -7.38
CA ARG A 71 30.18 -2.04 -6.28
C ARG A 71 31.59 -1.91 -5.71
N ASP A 72 31.75 -1.04 -4.71
CA ASP A 72 33.01 -0.92 -4.01
C ASP A 72 33.24 -2.18 -3.18
N GLY A 73 34.26 -2.96 -3.53
CA GLY A 73 34.73 -4.06 -2.69
C GLY A 73 34.10 -5.43 -2.91
N GLU A 74 33.79 -5.82 -4.15
CA GLU A 74 33.91 -7.25 -4.46
C GLU A 74 35.41 -7.58 -4.42
N ARG A 75 35.87 -8.11 -3.27
CA ARG A 75 37.14 -8.82 -3.23
C ARG A 75 37.01 -9.94 -4.27
N HIS A 76 37.52 -9.69 -5.46
CA HIS A 76 37.65 -10.71 -6.48
C HIS A 76 38.50 -11.78 -5.83
N ALA A 77 37.93 -12.95 -5.57
CA ALA A 77 38.74 -14.11 -5.24
C ALA A 77 39.77 -14.22 -6.37
N PRO A 78 41.07 -14.33 -6.07
CA PRO A 78 42.05 -14.51 -7.14
C PRO A 78 41.59 -15.71 -7.98
N PRO A 79 41.57 -15.60 -9.31
CA PRO A 79 41.10 -16.69 -10.15
C PRO A 79 41.90 -17.94 -9.82
N LEU A 80 41.22 -19.09 -9.69
CA LEU A 80 41.90 -20.36 -9.51
C LEU A 80 42.85 -20.54 -10.71
N ARG A 81 44.15 -20.55 -10.44
CA ARG A 81 45.16 -20.66 -11.49
C ARG A 81 45.17 -22.11 -11.99
N ASP A 82 44.65 -22.36 -13.18
CA ASP A 82 44.69 -23.71 -13.77
C ASP A 82 46.16 -24.10 -14.01
N PRO A 83 46.66 -25.21 -13.43
CA PRO A 83 48.04 -25.65 -13.59
C PRO A 83 48.42 -25.93 -15.06
N ARG A 84 47.45 -26.19 -15.94
CA ARG A 84 47.69 -26.36 -17.38
C ARG A 84 48.17 -25.09 -18.09
N HIS A 85 47.96 -23.91 -17.49
CA HIS A 85 48.51 -22.65 -18.02
C HIS A 85 50.04 -22.61 -17.97
N ALA A 86 50.68 -23.47 -17.16
CA ALA A 86 52.14 -23.60 -17.14
C ALA A 86 52.70 -24.27 -18.41
N ALA A 87 51.87 -25.05 -19.12
CA ALA A 87 52.27 -25.77 -20.33
C ALA A 87 52.04 -24.96 -21.62
N LEU A 88 51.48 -23.75 -21.52
CA LEU A 88 51.26 -22.89 -22.69
C LEU A 88 52.57 -22.23 -23.13
N PRO A 89 52.88 -22.21 -24.44
CA PRO A 89 54.07 -21.54 -24.95
C PRO A 89 53.98 -20.04 -24.70
N ARG A 90 55.01 -19.51 -24.04
CA ARG A 90 55.21 -18.08 -23.83
C ARG A 90 55.98 -17.56 -25.02
N TRP A 91 55.26 -16.95 -25.95
CA TRP A 91 55.84 -16.18 -27.04
C TRP A 91 56.02 -14.73 -26.60
#